data_AF-A0A920CZB3-F1
#
_entry.id   AF-A0A920CZB3-F1
#
_cell.length_a   1.000
_cell.length_b   1.000
_cell.length_c   1.000
_cell.angle_alpha   90.00
_cell.angle_beta   90.00
_cell.angle_gamma   90.00
#
_symmetry.space_group_name_H-M   'P 1'
#
loop_
_entity.id
_entity.type
_entity.pdbx_description
1 polymer ?
#
loop_
_entity_poly.entity_id
_entity_poly.type
_entity_poly.pdbx_seq_one_letter_code
_entity_poly.pdbx_strand_id
1 'polypeptide(L)'
;MMQLSVKEKVFAAAEQLAMSKAFDQITFAEVAQAAGVHWTAVRRHFGSKEAMRQWFKEKQADQHAFDQADTRSRVILAAEAVFAVQGYANSSLDKVAEHAGLSKGAVYWHFSSKQDLFLNVLERAYERQIRMLPAQMEHILAAADPMAELVVWLEQQFLCLEDGDERSKLFLQFLVSGQEPEIQQKLQLLHTAFLDKVGGFLQQLQQRGFLSDDIRPRALAAMLDSLLKGVLIEWLIDPDPQALRMLIETVSRTLWKGVAVK
;
A
#
# COMPACT_ATOMS: atom_id res chain seq x y z
N MET A 1 22.72 -2.71 30.14
CA MET A 1 21.84 -1.52 30.00
C MET A 1 22.67 -0.38 29.43
N MET A 2 22.39 0.09 28.21
CA MET A 2 23.05 1.29 27.66
C MET A 2 22.58 2.53 28.42
N GLN A 3 23.50 3.30 28.98
CA GLN A 3 23.17 4.60 29.58
C GLN A 3 22.87 5.61 28.47
N LEU A 4 21.69 6.23 28.52
CA LEU A 4 21.33 7.34 27.62
C LEU A 4 22.33 8.49 27.77
N SER A 5 22.76 9.05 26.64
CA SER A 5 23.58 10.25 26.59
C SER A 5 22.86 11.44 27.24
N VAL A 6 23.64 12.43 27.69
CA VAL A 6 23.09 13.67 28.28
C VAL A 6 22.13 14.38 27.30
N LYS A 7 22.42 14.31 25.99
CA LYS A 7 21.56 14.87 24.94
C LYS A 7 20.20 14.17 24.94
N GLU A 8 20.19 12.84 24.88
CA GLU A 8 18.95 12.04 24.85
C GLU A 8 18.10 12.26 26.11
N LYS A 9 18.71 12.34 27.29
CA LYS A 9 18.00 12.65 28.54
C LYS A 9 17.30 14.02 28.49
N VAL A 10 17.98 15.03 27.97
CA VAL A 10 17.44 16.40 27.85
C VAL A 10 16.23 16.45 26.90
N PHE A 11 16.34 15.85 25.71
CA PHE A 11 15.23 15.86 24.75
C PHE A 11 14.05 14.98 25.23
N ALA A 12 14.30 13.79 25.79
CA ALA A 12 13.23 12.93 26.31
C ALA A 12 12.46 13.59 27.47
N ALA A 13 13.15 14.27 28.38
CA ALA A 13 12.52 15.03 29.46
C ALA A 13 11.68 16.21 28.93
N ALA A 14 12.17 16.90 27.89
CA ALA A 14 11.41 17.95 27.23
C ALA A 14 10.13 17.41 26.59
N GLU A 15 10.18 16.27 25.89
CA GLU A 15 8.99 15.62 25.31
C GLU A 15 7.97 15.22 26.38
N GLN A 16 8.41 14.58 27.47
CA GLN A 16 7.50 14.23 28.57
C GLN A 16 6.80 15.44 29.19
N LEU A 17 7.52 16.55 29.35
CA LEU A 17 6.92 17.78 29.86
C LEU A 17 5.89 18.36 28.89
N ALA A 18 6.12 18.27 27.58
CA ALA A 18 5.17 18.72 26.55
C ALA A 18 3.88 17.88 26.47
N MET A 19 3.87 16.66 27.01
CA MET A 19 2.66 15.84 27.11
C MET A 19 1.69 16.33 28.21
N SER A 20 2.17 17.11 29.19
CA SER A 20 1.39 17.49 30.38
C SER A 20 1.14 18.99 30.54
N LYS A 21 1.79 19.84 29.73
CA LYS A 21 1.63 21.30 29.75
C LYS A 21 1.98 21.94 28.41
N ALA A 22 1.45 23.14 28.19
CA ALA A 22 1.71 23.91 26.99
C ALA A 22 3.21 24.25 26.86
N PHE A 23 3.77 24.11 25.65
CA PHE A 23 5.21 24.21 25.40
C PHE A 23 5.79 25.59 25.70
N ASP A 24 4.97 26.65 25.68
CA ASP A 24 5.36 28.01 26.00
C ASP A 24 5.60 28.22 27.51
N GLN A 25 5.03 27.35 28.34
CA GLN A 25 5.18 27.31 29.80
C GLN A 25 6.36 26.46 30.28
N ILE A 26 6.96 25.64 29.40
CA ILE A 26 8.09 24.77 29.76
C ILE A 26 9.38 25.60 29.87
N THR A 27 10.07 25.46 31.00
CA THR A 27 11.33 26.16 31.26
C THR A 27 12.54 25.21 31.23
N PHE A 28 13.73 25.77 30.97
CA PHE A 28 14.99 25.00 31.04
C PHE A 28 15.22 24.36 32.41
N ALA A 29 14.78 24.99 33.50
CA ALA A 29 14.94 24.44 34.85
C ALA A 29 14.11 23.17 35.02
N GLU A 30 12.88 23.15 34.52
CA GLU A 30 12.01 21.97 34.58
C GLU A 30 12.52 20.84 33.70
N VAL A 31 12.99 21.14 32.48
CA VAL A 31 13.63 20.14 31.61
C VAL A 31 14.89 19.57 32.28
N ALA A 32 15.69 20.42 32.92
CA ALA A 32 16.90 20.00 33.63
C ALA A 32 16.57 19.08 34.82
N GLN A 33 15.55 19.44 35.60
CA GLN A 33 15.05 18.65 36.72
C GLN A 33 14.53 17.29 36.26
N ALA A 34 13.69 17.25 35.23
CA ALA A 34 13.13 16.02 34.68
C ALA A 34 14.20 15.12 34.04
N ALA A 35 15.23 15.70 33.41
CA ALA A 35 16.35 14.95 32.83
C ALA A 35 17.41 14.51 33.86
N GLY A 36 17.35 15.01 35.11
CA GLY A 36 18.38 14.78 36.12
C GLY A 36 19.75 15.38 35.74
N VAL A 37 19.75 16.55 35.07
CA VAL A 37 20.96 17.24 34.61
C VAL A 37 20.99 18.69 35.09
N HIS A 38 22.14 19.34 35.00
CA HIS A 38 22.24 20.78 35.28
C HIS A 38 21.66 21.61 34.11
N TRP A 39 21.04 22.76 34.39
CA TRP A 39 20.36 23.60 33.38
C TRP A 39 21.26 24.07 32.23
N THR A 40 22.57 24.19 32.47
CA THR A 40 23.56 24.52 31.44
C THR A 40 23.65 23.45 30.36
N ALA A 41 23.40 22.17 30.69
CA ALA A 41 23.32 21.10 29.70
C ALA A 41 22.10 21.26 28.79
N VAL A 42 20.95 21.66 29.33
CA VAL A 42 19.75 21.97 28.54
C VAL A 42 20.02 23.14 27.60
N ARG A 43 20.62 24.23 28.09
CA ARG A 43 21.02 25.38 27.27
C ARG A 43 22.06 25.00 26.20
N ARG A 44 22.99 24.10 26.50
CA ARG A 44 23.99 23.62 25.52
C ARG A 44 23.34 22.87 24.35
N HIS A 45 22.24 22.16 24.60
CA HIS A 45 21.58 21.34 23.58
C HIS A 45 20.48 22.08 22.81
N PHE A 46 19.72 22.96 23.47
CA PHE A 46 18.69 23.78 22.80
C PHE A 46 19.18 25.17 22.36
N GLY A 47 20.29 25.67 22.89
CA GLY A 47 20.82 27.02 22.61
C GLY A 47 20.07 28.12 23.36
N SER A 48 18.82 28.38 22.99
CA SER A 48 17.96 29.42 23.58
C SER A 48 16.55 28.90 23.92
N LYS A 49 15.80 29.65 24.73
CA LYS A 49 14.40 29.32 25.04
C LYS A 49 13.54 29.36 23.79
N GLU A 50 13.82 30.30 22.88
CA GLU A 50 13.14 30.46 21.60
C GLU A 50 13.39 29.25 20.70
N ALA A 51 14.63 28.76 20.63
CA ALA A 51 14.97 27.56 19.87
C ALA A 51 14.34 26.29 20.44
N MET A 52 14.24 26.16 21.77
CA MET A 52 13.48 25.07 22.41
C MET A 52 11.98 25.14 22.07
N ARG A 53 11.39 26.34 22.10
CA ARG A 53 9.98 26.54 21.70
C ARG A 53 9.74 26.21 20.23
N GLN A 54 10.66 26.59 19.36
CA GLN A 54 10.61 26.27 17.94
C GLN A 54 10.70 24.75 17.72
N TRP A 55 11.60 24.09 18.42
CA TRP A 55 11.71 22.63 18.41
C TRP A 55 10.43 21.93 18.87
N PHE A 56 9.74 22.45 19.91
CA PHE A 56 8.44 21.91 20.32
C PHE A 56 7.36 22.09 19.24
N LYS A 57 7.32 23.23 18.55
CA LYS A 57 6.37 23.47 17.45
C LYS A 57 6.60 22.51 16.28
N GLU A 58 7.86 22.31 15.91
CA GLU A 58 8.25 21.36 14.87
C GLU A 58 7.83 19.94 15.26
N LYS A 59 8.12 19.52 16.49
CA LYS A 59 7.70 18.20 17.01
C LYS A 59 6.18 18.01 17.09
N GLN A 60 5.43 19.03 17.49
CA GLN A 60 3.97 18.94 17.56
C GLN A 60 3.34 18.93 16.17
N ALA A 61 3.91 19.67 15.22
CA ALA A 61 3.51 19.62 13.81
C ALA A 61 3.80 18.25 13.19
N ASP A 62 4.98 17.67 13.48
CA ASP A 62 5.33 16.31 13.07
C ASP A 62 4.36 15.27 13.66
N GLN A 63 4.02 15.40 14.95
CA GLN A 63 3.06 14.50 15.60
C GLN A 63 1.64 14.65 15.03
N HIS A 64 1.17 15.88 14.81
CA HIS A 64 -0.15 16.09 14.19
C HIS A 64 -0.19 15.58 12.75
N ALA A 65 0.87 15.79 11.98
CA ALA A 65 0.98 15.25 10.62
C ALA A 65 0.99 13.71 10.64
N PHE A 66 1.67 13.11 11.61
CA PHE A 66 1.68 11.66 11.84
C PHE A 66 0.28 11.13 12.20
N ASP A 67 -0.38 11.73 13.20
CA ASP A 67 -1.71 11.32 13.66
C ASP A 67 -2.76 11.51 12.54
N GLN A 68 -2.62 12.56 11.72
CA GLN A 68 -3.46 12.78 10.54
C GLN A 68 -3.20 11.75 9.45
N ALA A 69 -1.94 11.40 9.18
CA ALA A 69 -1.59 10.35 8.23
C ALA A 69 -2.09 8.97 8.70
N ASP A 70 -2.02 8.69 10.01
CA ASP A 70 -2.58 7.50 10.63
C ASP A 70 -4.10 7.46 10.49
N THR A 71 -4.79 8.55 10.82
CA THR A 71 -6.25 8.67 10.68
C THR A 71 -6.69 8.49 9.23
N ARG A 72 -6.03 9.16 8.28
CA ARG A 72 -6.29 9.01 6.84
C ARG A 72 -6.13 7.56 6.39
N SER A 73 -5.07 6.89 6.85
CA SER A 73 -4.80 5.48 6.51
C SER A 73 -5.86 4.55 7.09
N ARG A 74 -6.31 4.80 8.33
CA ARG A 74 -7.43 4.07 8.95
C ARG A 74 -8.73 4.24 8.19
N VAL A 75 -9.03 5.44 7.70
CA VAL A 75 -10.22 5.69 6.87
C VAL A 75 -10.14 4.89 5.57
N ILE A 76 -8.99 4.87 4.88
CA ILE A 76 -8.81 4.09 3.65
C ILE A 76 -8.99 2.60 3.91
N LEU A 77 -8.40 2.07 5.00
CA LEU A 77 -8.55 0.67 5.39
C LEU A 77 -10.01 0.30 5.69
N ALA A 78 -10.72 1.15 6.42
CA ALA A 78 -12.15 0.95 6.68
C ALA A 78 -12.97 1.01 5.39
N ALA A 79 -12.61 1.90 4.46
CA ALA A 79 -13.26 2.04 3.18
C ALA A 79 -13.08 0.79 2.30
N GLU A 80 -11.90 0.16 2.30
CA GLU A 80 -11.65 -1.11 1.61
C GLU A 80 -12.65 -2.18 2.03
N ALA A 81 -12.82 -2.39 3.34
CA ALA A 81 -13.77 -3.37 3.87
C ALA A 81 -15.22 -3.01 3.53
N VAL A 82 -15.61 -1.74 3.71
CA VAL A 82 -16.97 -1.28 3.40
C VAL A 82 -17.29 -1.42 1.91
N PHE A 83 -16.38 -1.04 1.02
CA PHE A 83 -16.57 -1.18 -0.43
C PHE A 83 -16.56 -2.64 -0.88
N ALA A 84 -15.72 -3.49 -0.30
CA ALA A 84 -15.70 -4.93 -0.58
C ALA A 84 -17.02 -5.61 -0.24
N VAL A 85 -17.60 -5.28 0.93
CA VAL A 85 -18.80 -5.96 1.45
C VAL A 85 -20.09 -5.36 0.88
N GLN A 86 -20.19 -4.03 0.82
CA GLN A 86 -21.44 -3.35 0.47
C GLN A 86 -21.49 -2.88 -0.99
N GLY A 87 -20.34 -2.86 -1.67
CA GLY A 87 -20.19 -2.27 -2.99
C GLY A 87 -20.05 -0.75 -2.96
N TYR A 88 -19.51 -0.19 -4.05
CA TYR A 88 -19.33 1.26 -4.18
C TYR A 88 -20.67 2.01 -4.22
N ALA A 89 -21.67 1.47 -4.93
CA ALA A 89 -22.98 2.13 -5.06
C ALA A 89 -23.71 2.30 -3.72
N ASN A 90 -23.72 1.28 -2.87
CA ASN A 90 -24.51 1.26 -1.62
C ASN A 90 -23.75 1.76 -0.38
N SER A 91 -22.51 2.19 -0.52
CA SER A 91 -21.67 2.72 0.57
C SER A 91 -21.75 4.26 0.67
N SER A 92 -21.26 4.80 1.78
CA SER A 92 -21.20 6.24 2.05
C SER A 92 -20.03 6.56 2.99
N LEU A 93 -19.59 7.82 3.01
CA LEU A 93 -18.57 8.29 3.96
C LEU A 93 -19.01 8.09 5.42
N ASP A 94 -20.31 8.21 5.69
CA ASP A 94 -20.90 7.96 7.01
C ASP A 94 -20.71 6.50 7.46
N LYS A 95 -20.96 5.54 6.56
CA LYS A 95 -20.75 4.11 6.83
C LYS A 95 -19.28 3.78 7.05
N VAL A 96 -18.39 4.46 6.32
CA VAL A 96 -16.94 4.32 6.53
C VAL A 96 -16.54 4.89 7.89
N ALA A 97 -17.08 6.05 8.29
CA ALA A 97 -16.82 6.64 9.60
C ALA A 97 -17.25 5.70 10.74
N GLU A 98 -18.45 5.13 10.63
CA GLU A 98 -18.97 4.13 11.57
C GLU A 98 -18.04 2.91 11.65
N HIS A 99 -17.66 2.34 10.50
CA HIS A 99 -16.78 1.18 10.44
C HIS A 99 -15.37 1.47 10.99
N ALA A 100 -14.84 2.67 10.76
CA ALA A 100 -13.52 3.10 11.24
C ALA A 100 -13.51 3.44 12.75
N GLY A 101 -14.67 3.54 13.39
CA GLY A 101 -14.80 4.04 14.76
C GLY A 101 -14.38 5.52 14.87
N LEU A 102 -14.62 6.31 13.82
CA LEU A 102 -14.26 7.72 13.72
C LEU A 102 -15.51 8.60 13.66
N SER A 103 -15.38 9.87 14.02
CA SER A 103 -16.45 10.83 13.79
C SER A 103 -16.63 11.08 12.29
N LYS A 104 -17.86 11.42 11.87
CA LYS A 104 -18.12 11.85 10.49
C LYS A 104 -17.18 13.00 10.10
N GLY A 105 -17.04 14.00 10.96
CA GLY A 105 -16.15 15.15 10.72
C GLY A 105 -14.70 14.77 10.42
N ALA A 106 -14.16 13.74 11.08
CA ALA A 106 -12.82 13.24 10.81
C ALA A 106 -12.69 12.65 9.39
N VAL A 107 -13.70 11.92 8.91
CA VAL A 107 -13.71 11.36 7.55
C VAL A 107 -13.88 12.45 6.50
N TYR A 108 -14.86 13.35 6.66
CA TYR A 108 -15.11 14.47 5.73
C TYR A 108 -13.94 15.47 5.68
N TRP A 109 -13.12 15.53 6.73
CA TRP A 109 -11.89 16.33 6.72
C TRP A 109 -10.83 15.77 5.78
N HIS A 110 -10.71 14.44 5.68
CA HIS A 110 -9.71 13.79 4.83
C HIS A 110 -10.19 13.53 3.41
N PHE A 111 -11.49 13.33 3.20
CA PHE A 111 -12.07 12.99 1.91
C PHE A 111 -13.28 13.85 1.61
N SER A 112 -13.20 14.54 0.48
CA SER A 112 -14.22 15.49 0.04
C SER A 112 -15.50 14.78 -0.44
N SER A 113 -15.38 13.53 -0.88
CA SER A 113 -16.49 12.73 -1.40
C SER A 113 -16.21 11.23 -1.29
N LYS A 114 -17.26 10.42 -1.48
CA LYS A 114 -17.12 8.95 -1.60
C LYS A 114 -16.22 8.56 -2.77
N GLN A 115 -16.31 9.30 -3.88
CA GLN A 115 -15.50 9.09 -5.08
C GLN A 115 -14.02 9.36 -4.81
N ASP A 116 -13.69 10.47 -4.15
CA ASP A 116 -12.34 10.80 -3.71
C ASP A 116 -11.73 9.68 -2.82
N LEU A 117 -12.50 9.22 -1.84
CA LEU A 117 -12.10 8.08 -1.00
C LEU A 117 -11.90 6.78 -1.83
N PHE A 118 -12.79 6.51 -2.78
CA PHE A 118 -12.71 5.32 -3.63
C PHE A 118 -11.49 5.33 -4.55
N LEU A 119 -11.15 6.49 -5.12
CA LEU A 119 -9.94 6.68 -5.92
C LEU A 119 -8.66 6.44 -5.10
N ASN A 120 -8.66 6.84 -3.83
CA ASN A 120 -7.54 6.59 -2.92
C ASN A 120 -7.42 5.12 -2.51
N VAL A 121 -8.55 4.43 -2.32
CA VAL A 121 -8.58 2.97 -2.10
C VAL A 121 -8.06 2.22 -3.33
N LEU A 122 -8.49 2.62 -4.53
CA LEU A 122 -8.01 2.08 -5.79
C LEU A 122 -6.49 2.26 -5.95
N GLU A 123 -5.99 3.47 -5.69
CA GLU A 123 -4.56 3.78 -5.75
C GLU A 123 -3.76 2.93 -4.79
N ARG A 124 -4.18 2.82 -3.53
CA ARG A 124 -3.51 1.98 -2.52
C ARG A 124 -3.47 0.51 -2.93
N ALA A 125 -4.57 -0.01 -3.49
CA ALA A 125 -4.64 -1.39 -3.95
C ALA A 125 -3.64 -1.68 -5.09
N TYR A 126 -3.56 -0.80 -6.09
CA TYR A 126 -2.59 -0.93 -7.19
C TYR A 126 -1.15 -0.67 -6.75
N GLU A 127 -0.90 0.32 -5.91
CA GLU A 127 0.43 0.60 -5.37
C GLU A 127 0.99 -0.60 -4.63
N ARG A 128 0.17 -1.30 -3.84
CA ARG A 128 0.58 -2.53 -3.16
C ARG A 128 1.05 -3.59 -4.15
N GLN A 129 0.34 -3.75 -5.27
CA GLN A 129 0.70 -4.70 -6.32
C GLN A 129 1.98 -4.28 -7.04
N ILE A 130 2.06 -3.04 -7.50
CA ILE A 130 3.17 -2.49 -8.29
C ILE A 130 4.48 -2.41 -7.48
N ARG A 131 4.39 -2.17 -6.17
CA ARG A 131 5.54 -2.05 -5.26
C ARG A 131 6.29 -3.36 -5.09
N MET A 132 5.59 -4.49 -5.12
CA MET A 132 6.19 -5.82 -4.95
C MET A 132 6.85 -6.35 -6.24
N LEU A 133 6.39 -5.89 -7.40
CA LEU A 133 6.86 -6.39 -8.70
C LEU A 133 8.39 -6.34 -8.89
N PRO A 134 9.13 -5.24 -8.59
CA PRO A 134 10.57 -5.20 -8.84
C PRO A 134 11.33 -6.33 -8.16
N ALA A 135 11.09 -6.53 -6.86
CA ALA A 135 11.77 -7.56 -6.08
C ALA A 135 11.43 -8.98 -6.58
N GLN A 136 10.17 -9.21 -6.97
CA GLN A 136 9.73 -10.48 -7.54
C GLN A 136 10.37 -10.75 -8.90
N MET A 137 10.41 -9.73 -9.77
CA MET A 137 11.02 -9.81 -11.10
C MET A 137 12.53 -10.03 -11.02
N GLU A 138 13.23 -9.33 -10.13
CA GLU A 138 14.66 -9.54 -9.86
C GLU A 138 14.93 -10.96 -9.37
N HIS A 139 14.09 -11.48 -8.47
CA HIS A 139 14.20 -12.85 -7.99
C HIS A 139 14.08 -13.87 -9.14
N ILE A 140 13.06 -13.73 -9.99
CA ILE A 140 12.85 -14.61 -11.15
C ILE A 140 14.04 -14.53 -12.13
N LEU A 141 14.53 -13.32 -12.44
CA LEU A 141 15.65 -13.13 -13.36
C LEU A 141 16.99 -13.65 -12.82
N ALA A 142 17.13 -13.80 -11.52
CA ALA A 142 18.32 -14.33 -10.86
C ALA A 142 18.27 -15.86 -10.66
N ALA A 143 17.12 -16.50 -10.90
CA ALA A 143 16.96 -17.93 -10.78
C ALA A 143 17.80 -18.69 -11.82
N ALA A 144 18.17 -19.94 -11.49
CA ALA A 144 18.87 -20.82 -12.41
C ALA A 144 18.02 -21.16 -13.65
N ASP A 145 16.70 -21.26 -13.46
CA ASP A 145 15.70 -21.38 -14.52
C ASP A 145 14.63 -20.30 -14.32
N PRO A 146 14.78 -19.13 -14.96
CA PRO A 146 13.83 -18.02 -14.87
C PRO A 146 12.42 -18.37 -15.36
N MET A 147 12.30 -19.32 -16.30
CA MET A 147 10.99 -19.70 -16.82
C MET A 147 10.25 -20.58 -15.82
N ALA A 148 10.93 -21.54 -15.20
CA ALA A 148 10.35 -22.33 -14.12
C ALA A 148 9.92 -21.44 -12.93
N GLU A 149 10.75 -20.48 -12.53
CA GLU A 149 10.42 -19.56 -11.43
C GLU A 149 9.24 -18.63 -11.79
N LEU A 150 9.14 -18.20 -13.06
CA LEU A 150 7.99 -17.44 -13.54
C LEU A 150 6.69 -18.26 -13.47
N VAL A 151 6.73 -19.55 -13.80
CA VAL A 151 5.57 -20.46 -13.68
C VAL A 151 5.09 -20.51 -12.23
N VAL A 152 6.02 -20.78 -11.30
CA VAL A 152 5.72 -20.83 -9.87
C VAL A 152 5.14 -19.51 -9.37
N TRP A 153 5.73 -18.38 -9.78
CA TRP A 153 5.23 -17.06 -9.41
C TRP A 153 3.80 -16.80 -9.90
N LEU A 154 3.48 -17.18 -11.16
CA LEU A 154 2.11 -17.06 -11.69
C LEU A 154 1.13 -17.93 -10.92
N GLU A 155 1.49 -19.18 -10.63
CA GLU A 155 0.67 -20.10 -9.83
C GLU A 155 0.36 -19.53 -8.44
N GLN A 156 1.35 -18.90 -7.79
CA GLN A 156 1.14 -18.20 -6.52
C GLN A 156 0.18 -17.01 -6.63
N GLN A 157 0.17 -16.29 -7.77
CA GLN A 157 -0.78 -15.19 -7.97
C GLN A 157 -2.23 -15.71 -7.99
N PHE A 158 -2.46 -16.89 -8.57
CA PHE A 158 -3.78 -17.51 -8.58
C PHE A 158 -4.19 -18.08 -7.21
N LEU A 159 -3.26 -18.67 -6.46
CA LEU A 159 -3.56 -19.23 -5.13
C LEU A 159 -3.83 -18.16 -4.07
N CYS A 160 -3.29 -16.95 -4.23
CA CYS A 160 -3.60 -15.81 -3.37
C CYS A 160 -5.08 -15.38 -3.41
N LEU A 161 -5.89 -15.94 -4.32
CA LEU A 161 -7.33 -15.74 -4.41
C LEU A 161 -8.10 -16.54 -3.34
N GLU A 162 -7.56 -17.68 -2.86
CA GLU A 162 -8.21 -18.55 -1.85
C GLU A 162 -8.37 -17.80 -0.50
N ASP A 163 -7.41 -16.95 -0.12
CA ASP A 163 -7.39 -16.19 1.15
C ASP A 163 -8.13 -14.83 1.07
N GLY A 164 -8.83 -14.52 -0.01
CA GLY A 164 -8.95 -13.14 -0.50
C GLY A 164 -10.34 -12.57 -0.78
N ASP A 165 -11.44 -13.15 -0.27
CA ASP A 165 -12.82 -12.79 -0.64
C ASP A 165 -13.07 -11.27 -0.74
N GLU A 166 -12.67 -10.49 0.27
CA GLU A 166 -12.85 -9.03 0.28
C GLU A 166 -12.01 -8.31 -0.79
N ARG A 167 -10.76 -8.73 -1.02
CA ARG A 167 -9.88 -8.11 -2.02
C ARG A 167 -10.38 -8.40 -3.44
N SER A 168 -10.81 -9.64 -3.67
CA SER A 168 -11.39 -10.09 -4.93
C SER A 168 -12.69 -9.34 -5.25
N LYS A 169 -13.58 -9.19 -4.25
CA LYS A 169 -14.81 -8.40 -4.37
C LYS A 169 -14.52 -6.92 -4.61
N LEU A 170 -13.58 -6.33 -3.86
CA LEU A 170 -13.17 -4.94 -4.06
C LEU A 170 -12.64 -4.69 -5.47
N PHE A 171 -11.85 -5.62 -6.01
CA PHE A 171 -11.36 -5.54 -7.38
C PHE A 171 -12.50 -5.54 -8.41
N LEU A 172 -13.52 -6.39 -8.25
CA LEU A 172 -14.73 -6.33 -9.07
C LEU A 172 -15.44 -4.98 -8.96
N GLN A 173 -15.52 -4.40 -7.75
CA GLN A 173 -16.11 -3.08 -7.57
C GLN A 173 -15.36 -2.01 -8.36
N PHE A 174 -14.03 -2.08 -8.45
CA PHE A 174 -13.27 -1.16 -9.30
C PHE A 174 -13.68 -1.31 -10.77
N LEU A 175 -13.76 -2.53 -11.29
CA LEU A 175 -14.11 -2.78 -12.69
C LEU A 175 -15.52 -2.28 -13.04
N VAL A 176 -16.51 -2.58 -12.19
CA VAL A 176 -17.91 -2.18 -12.41
C VAL A 176 -18.09 -0.67 -12.27
N SER A 177 -17.35 -0.04 -11.36
CA SER A 177 -17.43 1.41 -11.12
C SER A 177 -16.66 2.24 -12.18
N GLY A 178 -15.99 1.58 -13.13
CA GLY A 178 -15.30 2.23 -14.25
C GLY A 178 -16.21 2.95 -15.25
N GLN A 179 -17.53 3.00 -15.03
CA GLN A 179 -18.45 3.84 -15.79
C GLN A 179 -18.34 5.32 -15.42
N GLU A 180 -17.83 5.65 -14.22
CA GLU A 180 -17.53 7.02 -13.83
C GLU A 180 -16.20 7.48 -14.46
N PRO A 181 -16.16 8.62 -15.18
CA PRO A 181 -14.98 9.02 -15.97
C PRO A 181 -13.68 9.13 -15.16
N GLU A 182 -13.72 9.66 -13.94
CA GLU A 182 -12.52 9.80 -13.11
C GLU A 182 -11.99 8.45 -12.61
N ILE A 183 -12.89 7.53 -12.27
CA ILE A 183 -12.54 6.15 -11.89
C ILE A 183 -11.94 5.42 -13.09
N GLN A 184 -12.57 5.55 -14.27
CA GLN A 184 -12.06 5.00 -15.53
C GLN A 184 -10.64 5.50 -15.83
N GLN A 185 -10.43 6.82 -15.73
CA GLN A 185 -9.13 7.44 -16.01
C GLN A 185 -8.05 6.97 -15.04
N LYS A 186 -8.37 6.89 -13.73
CA LYS A 186 -7.43 6.40 -12.72
C LYS A 186 -7.11 4.91 -12.94
N LEU A 187 -8.11 4.08 -13.24
CA LEU A 187 -7.92 2.68 -13.59
C LEU A 187 -7.02 2.51 -14.80
N GLN A 188 -7.27 3.27 -15.87
CA GLN A 188 -6.46 3.23 -17.08
C GLN A 188 -5.00 3.59 -16.79
N LEU A 189 -4.76 4.64 -16.00
CA LEU A 189 -3.41 5.07 -15.62
C LEU A 189 -2.68 3.97 -14.84
N LEU A 190 -3.32 3.43 -13.79
CA LEU A 190 -2.72 2.42 -12.92
C LEU A 190 -2.50 1.09 -13.66
N HIS A 191 -3.46 0.68 -14.49
CA HIS A 191 -3.36 -0.52 -15.32
C HIS A 191 -2.26 -0.39 -16.39
N THR A 192 -2.15 0.77 -17.03
CA THR A 192 -1.09 1.04 -18.01
C THR A 192 0.28 0.93 -17.34
N ALA A 193 0.46 1.57 -16.17
CA ALA A 193 1.71 1.51 -15.43
C ALA A 193 2.08 0.08 -15.01
N PHE A 194 1.10 -0.72 -14.59
CA PHE A 194 1.29 -2.14 -14.29
C PHE A 194 1.74 -2.93 -15.52
N LEU A 195 1.03 -2.79 -16.65
CA LEU A 195 1.36 -3.51 -17.89
C LEU A 195 2.73 -3.11 -18.46
N ASP A 196 3.11 -1.83 -18.36
CA ASP A 196 4.43 -1.37 -18.80
C ASP A 196 5.55 -2.01 -17.99
N LYS A 197 5.35 -2.15 -16.67
CA LYS A 197 6.33 -2.77 -15.78
C LYS A 197 6.49 -4.27 -16.06
N VAL A 198 5.37 -5.00 -16.20
CA VAL A 198 5.38 -6.42 -16.56
C VAL A 198 5.93 -6.63 -17.97
N GLY A 199 5.56 -5.78 -18.92
CA GLY A 199 6.06 -5.82 -20.30
C GLY A 199 7.57 -5.63 -20.38
N GLY A 200 8.13 -4.70 -19.61
CA GLY A 200 9.58 -4.50 -19.52
C GLY A 200 10.31 -5.69 -18.91
N PHE A 201 9.72 -6.38 -17.94
CA PHE A 201 10.26 -7.63 -17.41
C PHE A 201 10.23 -8.77 -18.44
N LEU A 202 9.11 -8.98 -19.12
CA LEU A 202 9.00 -9.99 -20.19
C LEU A 202 9.97 -9.69 -21.34
N GLN A 203 10.21 -8.42 -21.66
CA GLN A 203 11.21 -8.02 -22.65
C GLN A 203 12.63 -8.45 -22.24
N GLN A 204 12.97 -8.37 -20.94
CA GLN A 204 14.27 -8.87 -20.46
C GLN A 204 14.39 -10.38 -20.60
N LEU A 205 13.32 -11.15 -20.35
CA LEU A 205 13.32 -12.59 -20.58
C LEU A 205 13.49 -12.93 -22.06
N GLN A 206 12.82 -12.19 -22.94
CA GLN A 206 12.97 -12.33 -24.40
C GLN A 206 14.42 -12.06 -24.84
N GLN A 207 15.02 -10.95 -24.39
CA GLN A 207 16.41 -10.60 -24.72
C GLN A 207 17.44 -11.64 -24.25
N ARG A 208 17.12 -12.40 -23.20
CA ARG A 208 17.94 -13.51 -22.69
C ARG A 208 17.67 -14.85 -23.40
N GLY A 209 16.77 -14.87 -24.38
CA GLY A 209 16.44 -16.07 -25.17
C GLY A 209 15.45 -17.02 -24.50
N PHE A 210 14.74 -16.59 -23.45
CA PHE A 210 13.74 -17.43 -22.78
C PHE A 210 12.34 -17.35 -23.40
N LEU A 211 12.03 -16.26 -24.11
CA LEU A 211 10.77 -16.06 -24.83
C LEU A 211 11.04 -15.90 -26.31
N SER A 212 10.13 -16.41 -27.13
CA SER A 212 10.23 -16.31 -28.59
C SER A 212 10.15 -14.86 -29.09
N ASP A 213 10.90 -14.54 -30.16
CA ASP A 213 11.01 -13.18 -30.72
C ASP A 213 9.73 -12.70 -31.45
N ASP A 214 8.85 -13.63 -31.83
CA ASP A 214 7.55 -13.33 -32.45
C ASP A 214 6.51 -12.80 -31.45
N ILE A 215 6.79 -12.92 -30.15
CA ILE A 215 5.91 -12.48 -29.08
C ILE A 215 6.19 -11.02 -28.76
N ARG A 216 5.13 -10.20 -28.73
CA ARG A 216 5.24 -8.82 -28.23
C ARG A 216 5.12 -8.82 -26.69
N PRO A 217 6.16 -8.44 -25.93
CA PRO A 217 6.15 -8.57 -24.45
C PRO A 217 4.99 -7.84 -23.77
N ARG A 218 4.64 -6.63 -24.23
CA ARG A 218 3.50 -5.88 -23.70
C ARG A 218 2.15 -6.55 -23.99
N ALA A 219 2.02 -7.22 -25.14
CA ALA A 219 0.80 -7.97 -25.46
C ALA A 219 0.70 -9.25 -24.60
N LEU A 220 1.82 -9.94 -24.37
CA LEU A 220 1.88 -11.06 -23.43
C LEU A 220 1.52 -10.63 -22.00
N ALA A 221 2.03 -9.49 -21.53
CA ALA A 221 1.65 -8.92 -20.24
C ALA A 221 0.13 -8.68 -20.13
N ALA A 222 -0.48 -8.09 -21.16
CA ALA A 222 -1.92 -7.85 -21.20
C ALA A 222 -2.73 -9.16 -21.23
N MET A 223 -2.24 -10.18 -21.94
CA MET A 223 -2.86 -11.50 -21.98
C MET A 223 -2.81 -12.19 -20.61
N LEU A 224 -1.65 -12.18 -19.94
CA LEU A 224 -1.48 -12.75 -18.60
C LEU A 224 -2.39 -12.06 -17.58
N ASP A 225 -2.43 -10.73 -17.60
CA ASP A 225 -3.34 -9.93 -16.75
C ASP A 225 -4.81 -10.23 -17.01
N SER A 226 -5.21 -10.37 -18.29
CA SER A 226 -6.59 -10.73 -18.66
C SER A 226 -6.95 -12.13 -18.17
N LEU A 227 -6.02 -13.08 -18.23
CA LEU A 227 -6.24 -14.44 -17.77
C LEU A 227 -6.35 -14.52 -16.24
N LEU A 228 -5.50 -13.80 -15.51
CA LEU A 228 -5.60 -13.66 -14.05
C LEU A 228 -6.96 -13.12 -13.63
N LYS A 229 -7.45 -12.07 -14.30
CA LYS A 229 -8.79 -11.52 -14.08
C LYS A 229 -9.91 -12.51 -14.41
N GLY A 230 -9.74 -13.30 -15.48
CA GLY A 230 -10.68 -14.35 -15.85
C GLY A 230 -10.79 -15.45 -14.79
N VAL A 231 -9.65 -15.96 -14.31
CA VAL A 231 -9.61 -16.96 -13.23
C VAL A 231 -10.21 -16.41 -11.93
N LEU A 232 -10.00 -15.12 -11.64
CA LEU A 232 -10.66 -14.45 -10.53
C LEU A 232 -12.19 -14.44 -10.66
N ILE A 233 -12.71 -14.20 -11.86
CA ILE A 233 -14.16 -14.24 -12.11
C ILE A 233 -14.69 -15.66 -11.94
N GLU A 234 -14.01 -16.67 -12.49
CA GLU A 234 -14.38 -18.08 -12.30
C GLU A 234 -14.44 -18.46 -10.81
N TRP A 235 -13.45 -18.07 -10.03
CA TRP A 235 -13.42 -18.28 -8.57
C TRP A 235 -14.60 -17.62 -7.84
N LEU A 236 -15.01 -16.42 -8.27
CA LEU A 236 -16.14 -15.72 -7.66
C LEU A 236 -17.50 -16.31 -8.06
N ILE A 237 -17.56 -17.04 -9.19
CA ILE A 237 -18.75 -17.77 -9.62
C ILE A 237 -18.87 -19.09 -8.86
N ASP A 238 -17.77 -19.85 -8.78
CA ASP A 238 -17.70 -21.15 -8.10
C ASP A 238 -16.39 -21.28 -7.30
N PRO A 239 -16.41 -20.97 -5.98
CA PRO A 239 -15.22 -20.96 -5.14
C PRO A 239 -14.83 -22.38 -4.70
N ASP A 240 -14.62 -23.29 -5.65
CA ASP A 240 -14.07 -24.63 -5.43
C ASP A 240 -12.53 -24.61 -5.58
N PRO A 241 -11.76 -24.80 -4.49
CA PRO A 241 -10.30 -24.83 -4.54
C PRO A 241 -9.75 -25.92 -5.46
N GLN A 242 -10.44 -27.06 -5.59
CA GLN A 242 -9.98 -28.15 -6.43
C GLN A 242 -10.15 -27.81 -7.92
N ALA A 243 -11.31 -27.27 -8.31
CA ALA A 243 -11.55 -26.75 -9.65
C ALA A 243 -10.56 -25.63 -10.01
N LEU A 244 -10.31 -24.69 -9.09
CA LEU A 244 -9.35 -23.60 -9.28
C LEU A 244 -7.94 -24.14 -9.58
N ARG A 245 -7.45 -25.10 -8.78
CA ARG A 245 -6.14 -25.72 -9.00
C ARG A 245 -6.03 -26.40 -10.36
N MET A 246 -7.04 -27.17 -10.77
CA MET A 246 -7.06 -27.80 -12.10
C MET A 246 -7.04 -26.77 -13.23
N LEU A 247 -7.75 -25.65 -13.07
CA LEU A 247 -7.74 -24.55 -14.04
C LEU A 247 -6.36 -23.91 -14.14
N ILE A 248 -5.73 -23.59 -13.01
CA ILE A 248 -4.38 -23.01 -12.94
C ILE A 248 -3.36 -23.92 -13.64
N GLU A 249 -3.34 -25.22 -13.31
CA GLU A 249 -2.42 -26.19 -13.92
C GLU A 249 -2.59 -26.27 -15.44
N THR A 250 -3.85 -26.26 -15.90
CA THR A 250 -4.19 -26.32 -17.33
C THR A 250 -3.75 -25.05 -18.06
N VAL A 251 -4.02 -23.90 -17.46
CA VAL A 251 -3.62 -22.58 -17.95
C VAL A 251 -2.09 -22.50 -18.07
N SER A 252 -1.35 -22.79 -16.99
CA SER A 252 0.11 -22.80 -16.98
C SER A 252 0.66 -23.69 -18.08
N ARG A 253 0.22 -24.95 -18.16
CA ARG A 253 0.72 -25.91 -19.16
C ARG A 253 0.47 -25.44 -20.60
N THR A 254 -0.66 -24.78 -20.86
CA THR A 254 -1.03 -24.34 -22.21
C THR A 254 -0.27 -23.08 -22.62
N LEU A 255 -0.18 -22.10 -21.73
CA LEU A 255 0.58 -20.86 -21.95
C LEU A 255 2.04 -21.16 -22.28
N TRP A 256 2.70 -21.96 -21.44
CA TRP A 256 4.16 -22.15 -21.54
C TRP A 256 4.60 -22.93 -22.77
N LYS A 257 3.79 -23.89 -23.22
CA LYS A 257 4.05 -24.59 -24.49
C LYS A 257 4.01 -23.66 -25.71
N GLY A 258 3.23 -22.58 -25.63
CA GLY A 258 3.05 -21.64 -26.74
C GLY A 258 4.07 -20.50 -26.78
N VAL A 259 4.70 -20.16 -25.65
CA VAL A 259 5.54 -18.95 -25.55
C VAL A 259 7.04 -19.20 -25.34
N ALA A 260 7.42 -20.39 -24.89
CA ALA A 260 8.82 -20.74 -24.65
C ALA A 260 9.58 -20.99 -25.96
N VAL A 261 10.87 -20.62 -25.99
CA VAL A 261 11.78 -21.02 -27.06
C VAL A 261 12.00 -22.54 -26.99
N LYS A 262 11.95 -23.21 -28.15
CA LYS A 262 12.17 -24.65 -28.28
C LYS A 262 13.62 -25.05 -27.98
#